data_AF-A0A2M6XBP7-F1
#
_entry.id   AF-A0A2M6XBP7-F1
#
_cell.length_a   1.000
_cell.length_b   1.000
_cell.length_c   1.000
_cell.angle_alpha   90.00
_cell.angle_beta   90.00
_cell.angle_gamma   90.00
#
_symmetry.space_group_name_H-M   'P 1'
#
loop_
_entity.id
_entity.type
_entity.pdbx_description
1 polymer ?
#
loop_
_entity_poly.entity_id
_entity_poly.type
_entity_poly.pdbx_seq_one_letter_code
_entity_poly.pdbx_strand_id
1 'polypeptide(L)'
;MLDSILGLTILTSVIISPVSLPADFVMPETVIRQEIAQKTLDLNIRPEGFGENILIALRYLENQGKIGEIREPFEVAFALYPGQVFAFHPNVLPEFADPAVTMNSYFLTTEGYKSVFGLGGNGVCHLASLINWAALEAGLQVTALANHDFFPIPGIDKKWGVSIMSTDPRQNLYIKNNLEEPVIFWFTADTSRVELKILK
;
A
#
# COMPACT_ATOMS: atom_id res chain seq x y z
N MET A 1 2.95 54.56 27.76
CA MET A 1 4.01 53.59 27.49
C MET A 1 3.34 52.28 27.11
N LEU A 2 3.26 52.00 25.82
CA LEU A 2 2.67 50.78 25.25
C LEU A 2 3.60 50.39 24.11
N ASP A 3 4.50 49.47 24.39
CA ASP A 3 5.44 48.93 23.40
C ASP A 3 4.74 47.79 22.65
N SER A 4 4.45 48.03 21.38
CA SER A 4 3.91 47.03 20.45
C SER A 4 5.06 46.26 19.81
N ILE A 5 5.19 44.97 20.15
CA ILE A 5 6.13 44.05 19.50
C ILE A 5 5.43 43.40 18.31
N LEU A 6 5.80 43.83 17.10
CA LEU A 6 5.44 43.19 15.83
C LEU A 6 6.30 41.92 15.66
N GLY A 7 5.71 40.77 15.94
CA GLY A 7 6.29 39.47 15.63
C GLY A 7 6.09 39.11 14.16
N LEU A 8 7.17 39.14 13.38
CA LEU A 8 7.20 38.71 11.99
C LEU A 8 7.27 37.17 11.93
N THR A 9 6.17 36.52 11.57
CA THR A 9 6.13 35.06 11.36
C THR A 9 6.60 34.74 9.94
N ILE A 10 7.76 34.10 9.81
CA ILE A 10 8.29 33.63 8.52
C ILE A 10 7.70 32.24 8.27
N LEU A 11 6.75 32.15 7.34
CA LEU A 11 6.25 30.87 6.81
C LEU A 11 7.26 30.34 5.79
N THR A 12 8.08 29.38 6.19
CA THR A 12 8.91 28.63 5.24
C THR A 12 8.09 27.48 4.67
N SER A 13 7.60 27.64 3.44
CA SER A 13 7.00 26.56 2.67
C SER A 13 8.09 25.52 2.34
N VAL A 14 8.01 24.34 2.96
CA VAL A 14 8.84 23.20 2.58
C VAL A 14 8.25 22.62 1.30
N ILE A 15 8.93 22.83 0.18
CA ILE A 15 8.60 22.18 -1.09
C ILE A 15 9.15 20.76 -0.99
N ILE A 16 8.28 19.79 -0.69
CA ILE A 16 8.62 18.36 -0.74
C ILE A 16 8.59 17.97 -2.22
N SER A 17 9.77 17.93 -2.84
CA SER A 17 9.91 17.34 -4.17
C SER A 17 9.62 15.84 -4.10
N PRO A 18 8.90 15.25 -5.06
CA PRO A 18 8.76 13.80 -5.13
C PRO A 18 10.16 13.19 -5.25
N VAL A 19 10.45 12.20 -4.41
CA VAL A 19 11.67 11.38 -4.54
C VAL A 19 11.53 10.59 -5.84
N SER A 20 12.01 11.16 -6.94
CA SER A 20 12.26 10.36 -8.13
C SER A 20 13.44 9.47 -7.83
N LEU A 21 13.32 8.17 -8.07
CA LEU A 21 14.50 7.31 -8.17
C LEU A 21 15.49 8.00 -9.13
N PRO A 22 16.80 8.04 -8.80
CA PRO A 22 17.78 8.63 -9.69
C PRO A 22 17.63 8.00 -11.07
N ALA A 23 17.69 8.82 -12.13
CA ALA A 23 17.55 8.38 -13.52
C ALA A 23 18.55 7.26 -13.91
N ASP A 24 19.60 7.09 -13.11
CA ASP A 24 20.65 6.09 -13.26
C ASP A 24 20.46 4.87 -12.33
N PHE A 25 19.24 4.61 -11.83
CA PHE A 25 18.93 3.34 -11.16
C PHE A 25 18.95 2.20 -12.18
N VAL A 26 20.15 1.80 -12.57
CA VAL A 26 20.42 0.57 -13.27
C VAL A 26 20.41 -0.53 -12.21
N MET A 27 19.29 -1.22 -12.10
CA MET A 27 19.22 -2.51 -11.44
C MET A 27 20.39 -3.36 -11.97
N PRO A 28 21.35 -3.80 -11.14
CA PRO A 28 22.43 -4.65 -11.63
C PRO A 28 21.78 -5.86 -12.29
N GLU A 29 22.17 -6.15 -13.53
CA GLU A 29 21.53 -7.11 -14.43
C GLU A 29 21.61 -8.57 -13.91
N THR A 30 22.17 -8.79 -12.71
CA THR A 30 22.30 -10.12 -12.08
C THR A 30 22.38 -10.02 -10.56
N VAL A 31 21.42 -9.39 -9.89
CA VAL A 31 21.18 -9.69 -8.47
C VAL A 31 20.24 -10.89 -8.43
N ILE A 32 20.75 -12.05 -7.97
CA ILE A 32 19.89 -13.19 -7.65
C ILE A 32 19.02 -12.76 -6.48
N ARG A 33 17.75 -12.50 -6.76
CA ARG A 33 16.77 -12.15 -5.74
C ARG A 33 16.24 -13.44 -5.12
N GLN A 34 16.31 -13.55 -3.80
CA GLN A 34 15.73 -14.65 -3.07
C GLN A 34 14.26 -14.34 -2.78
N GLU A 35 13.36 -15.23 -3.19
CA GLU A 35 11.98 -15.19 -2.71
C GLU A 35 11.92 -15.62 -1.23
N ILE A 36 11.34 -14.76 -0.40
CA ILE A 36 11.18 -15.00 1.04
C ILE A 36 9.74 -15.15 1.48
N ALA A 37 8.78 -14.74 0.65
CA ALA A 37 7.37 -15.06 0.83
C ALA A 37 6.63 -14.96 -0.52
N GLN A 38 5.60 -15.79 -0.68
CA GLN A 38 4.67 -15.71 -1.80
C GLN A 38 3.25 -15.99 -1.32
N LYS A 39 2.30 -15.15 -1.73
CA LYS A 39 0.87 -15.31 -1.47
C LYS A 39 0.03 -14.98 -2.68
N THR A 40 -1.18 -15.52 -2.70
CA THR A 40 -2.10 -15.36 -3.81
C THR A 40 -3.50 -15.04 -3.30
N LEU A 41 -4.24 -14.31 -4.13
CA LEU A 41 -5.63 -13.99 -3.94
C LEU A 41 -6.38 -14.37 -5.22
N ASP A 42 -7.23 -15.39 -5.16
CA ASP A 42 -8.12 -15.77 -6.26
C ASP A 42 -9.29 -14.79 -6.32
N LEU A 43 -9.37 -13.92 -7.34
CA LEU A 43 -10.39 -12.89 -7.45
C LEU A 43 -11.79 -13.43 -7.79
N ASN A 44 -11.91 -14.67 -8.30
CA ASN A 44 -13.19 -15.22 -8.75
C ASN A 44 -14.13 -15.62 -7.60
N ILE A 45 -13.58 -15.86 -6.41
CA ILE A 45 -14.35 -16.24 -5.22
C ILE A 45 -14.74 -15.04 -4.36
N ARG A 46 -14.69 -13.82 -4.92
CA ARG A 46 -14.96 -12.56 -4.20
C ARG A 46 -16.34 -12.07 -4.59
N PRO A 47 -17.00 -11.26 -3.74
CA PRO A 47 -18.22 -10.60 -4.17
C PRO A 47 -17.95 -9.69 -5.37
N GLU A 48 -18.96 -9.51 -6.20
CA GLU A 48 -18.89 -8.67 -7.40
C GLU A 48 -18.35 -7.25 -7.08
N GLY A 49 -17.48 -6.73 -7.93
CA GLY A 49 -16.82 -5.43 -7.77
C GLY A 49 -15.60 -5.41 -6.84
N PHE A 50 -15.42 -6.39 -5.94
CA PHE A 50 -14.24 -6.43 -5.06
C PHE A 50 -12.94 -6.67 -5.86
N GLY A 51 -12.97 -7.59 -6.83
CA GLY A 51 -11.82 -7.87 -7.70
C GLY A 51 -11.36 -6.63 -8.46
N GLU A 52 -12.31 -5.91 -9.08
CA GLU A 52 -12.01 -4.67 -9.81
C GLU A 52 -11.37 -3.61 -8.92
N ASN A 53 -11.90 -3.40 -7.71
CA ASN A 53 -11.33 -2.46 -6.74
C ASN A 53 -9.90 -2.83 -6.30
N ILE A 54 -9.60 -4.12 -6.17
CA ILE A 54 -8.25 -4.59 -5.87
C ILE A 54 -7.29 -4.25 -7.02
N LEU A 55 -7.71 -4.47 -8.27
CA LEU A 55 -6.91 -4.15 -9.44
C LEU A 55 -6.70 -2.63 -9.59
N ILE A 56 -7.73 -1.82 -9.33
CA ILE A 56 -7.63 -0.35 -9.29
C ILE A 56 -6.60 0.09 -8.24
N ALA A 57 -6.65 -0.46 -7.03
CA ALA A 57 -5.68 -0.13 -5.98
C ALA A 57 -4.23 -0.43 -6.38
N LEU A 58 -3.97 -1.55 -7.04
CA LEU A 58 -2.65 -1.89 -7.57
C LEU A 58 -2.19 -0.92 -8.68
N ARG A 59 -3.11 -0.39 -9.49
CA ARG A 59 -2.77 0.63 -10.50
C ARG A 59 -2.46 2.00 -9.89
N TYR A 60 -3.12 2.32 -8.79
CA TYR A 60 -2.83 3.51 -8.00
C TYR A 60 -1.39 3.48 -7.45
N LEU A 61 -0.94 2.31 -6.99
CA LEU A 61 0.43 2.05 -6.55
C LEU A 61 1.46 2.24 -7.68
N GLU A 62 1.19 1.70 -8.87
CA GLU A 62 2.06 1.81 -10.05
C GLU A 62 2.23 3.26 -10.51
N ASN A 63 1.11 3.99 -10.61
CA ASN A 63 1.07 5.30 -11.25
C ASN A 63 1.11 6.48 -10.28
N GLN A 64 1.53 6.23 -9.03
CA GLN A 64 1.66 7.23 -7.98
C GLN A 64 0.39 8.09 -7.82
N GLY A 65 -0.80 7.48 -7.85
CA GLY A 65 -2.07 8.20 -7.63
C GLY A 65 -2.92 8.50 -8.87
N LYS A 66 -2.57 7.97 -10.06
CA LYS A 66 -3.35 8.19 -11.29
C LYS A 66 -3.93 6.89 -11.82
N ILE A 67 -5.19 6.91 -12.25
CA ILE A 67 -5.81 5.76 -12.92
C ILE A 67 -5.35 5.74 -14.37
N GLY A 68 -4.46 4.80 -14.71
CA GLY A 68 -4.16 4.45 -16.10
C GLY A 68 -5.22 3.50 -16.69
N GLU A 69 -5.05 3.13 -17.96
CA GLU A 69 -5.83 2.04 -18.55
C GLU A 69 -5.53 0.72 -17.83
N ILE A 70 -6.58 0.00 -17.43
CA ILE A 70 -6.43 -1.36 -16.89
C ILE A 70 -6.19 -2.30 -18.07
N ARG A 71 -4.91 -2.54 -18.40
CA ARG A 71 -4.49 -3.58 -19.34
C ARG A 71 -4.07 -4.82 -18.55
N GLU A 72 -4.57 -5.99 -18.91
CA GLU A 72 -4.27 -7.24 -18.17
C GLU A 72 -3.58 -8.26 -19.08
N PRO A 73 -2.69 -9.11 -18.55
CA PRO A 73 -2.12 -9.07 -17.18
C PRO A 73 -1.17 -7.87 -16.99
N PHE A 74 -0.87 -7.54 -15.74
CA PHE A 74 0.12 -6.52 -15.41
C PHE A 74 0.93 -6.83 -14.15
N GLU A 75 2.02 -6.09 -14.01
CA GLU A 75 2.90 -6.19 -12.86
C GLU A 75 3.07 -4.81 -12.22
N VAL A 76 3.14 -4.79 -10.89
CA VAL A 76 3.51 -3.60 -10.13
C VAL A 76 4.48 -4.00 -9.05
N ALA A 77 5.52 -3.20 -8.86
CA ALA A 77 6.49 -3.45 -7.82
C ALA A 77 6.90 -2.16 -7.11
N PHE A 78 7.23 -2.30 -5.83
CA PHE A 78 7.93 -1.28 -5.07
C PHE A 78 8.99 -1.90 -4.18
N ALA A 79 9.97 -1.10 -3.79
CA ALA A 79 11.03 -1.50 -2.89
C ALA A 79 10.94 -0.72 -1.57
N LEU A 80 11.32 -1.37 -0.48
CA LEU A 80 11.62 -0.72 0.79
C LEU A 80 13.09 -0.97 1.13
N TYR A 81 13.88 0.10 1.24
CA TYR A 81 15.22 0.04 1.80
C TYR A 81 15.18 -0.15 3.33
N PRO A 82 16.27 -0.61 3.95
CA PRO A 82 16.34 -0.74 5.41
C PRO A 82 15.84 0.51 6.14
N GLY A 83 14.91 0.31 7.07
CA GLY A 83 14.26 1.35 7.86
C GLY A 83 13.06 2.03 7.20
N GLN A 84 12.86 1.89 5.88
CA GLN A 84 11.73 2.52 5.19
C GLN A 84 10.40 1.85 5.51
N VAL A 85 9.33 2.64 5.39
CA VAL A 85 7.97 2.26 5.71
C VAL A 85 7.07 2.37 4.49
N PHE A 86 6.30 1.33 4.23
CA PHE A 86 5.08 1.37 3.42
C PHE A 86 3.88 1.67 4.32
N ALA A 87 2.99 2.57 3.88
CA ALA A 87 1.68 2.79 4.47
C ALA A 87 0.58 2.62 3.42
N PHE A 88 -0.44 1.81 3.70
CA PHE A 88 -1.44 1.45 2.70
C PHE A 88 -2.22 2.65 2.16
N HIS A 89 -2.50 3.67 2.98
CA HIS A 89 -3.11 4.94 2.54
C HIS A 89 -2.43 6.16 3.19
N PRO A 90 -2.58 7.37 2.62
CA PRO A 90 -1.79 8.55 3.01
C PRO A 90 -2.17 9.17 4.36
N ASN A 91 -3.36 8.90 4.89
CA ASN A 91 -3.72 9.28 6.25
C ASN A 91 -3.00 8.37 7.26
N VAL A 92 -1.87 8.83 7.82
CA VAL A 92 -0.96 8.02 8.64
C VAL A 92 -0.90 8.46 10.10
N LEU A 93 -0.53 7.54 10.99
CA LEU A 93 -0.20 7.86 12.39
C LEU A 93 1.09 8.69 12.45
N PRO A 94 1.27 9.55 13.48
CA PRO A 94 2.44 10.42 13.60
C PRO A 94 3.80 9.69 13.56
N GLU A 95 3.89 8.50 14.14
CA GLU A 95 5.11 7.67 14.16
C GLU A 95 5.48 7.07 12.79
N PHE A 96 4.56 7.10 11.82
CA PHE A 96 4.76 6.69 10.43
C PHE A 96 4.63 7.86 9.46
N ALA A 97 4.89 9.09 9.93
CA ALA A 97 4.97 10.26 9.07
C ALA A 97 5.96 10.02 7.91
N ASP A 98 5.61 10.53 6.74
CA ASP A 98 6.42 10.45 5.51
C ASP A 98 6.78 9.00 5.09
N PRO A 99 5.78 8.13 4.82
CA PRO A 99 6.05 6.79 4.33
C PRO A 99 6.78 6.86 2.98
N ALA A 100 7.74 5.96 2.78
CA ALA A 100 8.50 5.87 1.54
C ALA A 100 7.62 5.45 0.36
N VAL A 101 6.59 4.63 0.63
CA VAL A 101 5.64 4.15 -0.36
C VAL A 101 4.23 4.15 0.22
N THR A 102 3.26 4.54 -0.60
CA THR A 102 1.83 4.40 -0.29
C THR A 102 1.04 4.06 -1.55
N MET A 103 -0.16 3.46 -1.42
CA MET A 103 -1.06 3.28 -2.57
C MET A 103 -1.49 4.64 -3.17
N ASN A 104 -1.37 5.73 -2.41
CA ASN A 104 -1.77 7.08 -2.82
C ASN A 104 -3.24 7.18 -3.28
N SER A 105 -4.15 6.51 -2.55
CA SER A 105 -5.59 6.50 -2.81
C SER A 105 -6.37 6.56 -1.49
N TYR A 106 -7.57 7.15 -1.54
CA TYR A 106 -8.54 7.20 -0.46
C TYR A 106 -9.70 6.18 -0.62
N PHE A 107 -9.66 5.36 -1.68
CA PHE A 107 -10.62 4.30 -1.99
C PHE A 107 -12.04 4.80 -2.26
N LEU A 108 -12.16 5.99 -2.84
CA LEU A 108 -13.43 6.66 -3.07
C LEU A 108 -13.97 6.39 -4.48
N THR A 109 -15.29 6.51 -4.67
CA THR A 109 -15.88 6.39 -6.02
C THR A 109 -15.43 7.48 -6.98
N THR A 110 -15.06 8.66 -6.46
CA THR A 110 -14.44 9.75 -7.23
C THR A 110 -13.03 9.40 -7.73
N GLU A 111 -12.41 8.38 -7.16
CA GLU A 111 -11.15 7.77 -7.57
C GLU A 111 -11.38 6.51 -8.42
N GLY A 112 -12.56 6.36 -9.01
CA GLY A 112 -12.89 5.26 -9.93
C GLY A 112 -13.23 3.92 -9.27
N TYR A 113 -13.12 3.79 -7.94
CA TYR A 113 -13.53 2.59 -7.23
C TYR A 113 -15.03 2.34 -7.38
N LYS A 114 -15.39 1.06 -7.54
CA LYS A 114 -16.78 0.60 -7.52
C LYS A 114 -17.35 0.69 -6.12
N SER A 115 -18.62 1.07 -6.05
CA SER A 115 -19.41 1.00 -4.84
C SER A 115 -20.09 -0.36 -4.76
N VAL A 116 -19.84 -1.13 -3.71
CA VAL A 116 -20.51 -2.41 -3.45
C VAL A 116 -21.25 -2.27 -2.12
N PHE A 117 -22.53 -2.64 -2.07
CA PHE A 117 -23.38 -2.45 -0.89
C PHE A 117 -23.39 -1.01 -0.33
N GLY A 118 -23.17 0.00 -1.18
CA GLY A 118 -23.16 1.41 -0.80
C GLY A 118 -21.83 1.92 -0.24
N LEU A 119 -20.77 1.12 -0.24
CA LEU A 119 -19.43 1.51 0.20
C LEU A 119 -18.46 1.53 -0.98
N GLY A 120 -17.69 2.61 -1.11
CA GLY A 120 -16.62 2.70 -2.11
C GLY A 120 -15.41 1.86 -1.68
N GLY A 121 -14.73 1.25 -2.66
CA GLY A 121 -13.44 0.61 -2.41
C GLY A 121 -13.49 -0.74 -1.70
N ASN A 122 -14.65 -1.40 -1.64
CA ASN A 122 -14.73 -2.77 -1.15
C ASN A 122 -13.68 -3.66 -1.82
N GLY A 123 -12.98 -4.48 -1.04
CA GLY A 123 -11.88 -5.34 -1.51
C GLY A 123 -10.49 -4.81 -1.17
N VAL A 124 -10.32 -3.53 -0.88
CA VAL A 124 -9.00 -3.00 -0.47
C VAL A 124 -8.49 -3.61 0.84
N CYS A 125 -9.39 -3.94 1.78
CA CYS A 125 -9.05 -4.70 2.99
C CYS A 125 -8.54 -6.12 2.65
N HIS A 126 -9.03 -6.75 1.58
CA HIS A 126 -8.56 -8.07 1.15
C HIS A 126 -7.14 -7.98 0.60
N LEU A 127 -6.86 -6.94 -0.20
CA LEU A 127 -5.51 -6.65 -0.67
C LEU A 127 -4.56 -6.34 0.49
N ALA A 128 -4.95 -5.48 1.44
CA ALA A 128 -4.15 -5.19 2.62
C ALA A 128 -3.87 -6.46 3.44
N SER A 129 -4.85 -7.35 3.58
CA SER A 129 -4.69 -8.63 4.29
C SER A 129 -3.72 -9.59 3.57
N LEU A 130 -3.71 -9.59 2.23
CA LEU A 130 -2.72 -10.33 1.43
C LEU A 130 -1.30 -9.81 1.70
N ILE A 131 -1.12 -8.49 1.69
CA ILE A 131 0.18 -7.85 1.93
C ILE A 131 0.64 -8.12 3.37
N ASN A 132 -0.24 -7.96 4.37
CA ASN A 132 0.03 -8.27 5.77
C ASN A 132 0.52 -9.72 5.94
N TRP A 133 -0.20 -10.67 5.33
CA TRP A 133 0.17 -12.08 5.39
C TRP A 133 1.56 -12.35 4.80
N ALA A 134 1.83 -11.86 3.60
CA ALA A 134 3.13 -12.05 2.96
C ALA A 134 4.26 -11.37 3.76
N ALA A 135 4.04 -10.14 4.24
CA ALA A 135 5.04 -9.36 4.98
C ALA A 135 5.43 -10.00 6.31
N LEU A 136 4.45 -10.52 7.06
CA LEU A 136 4.71 -11.26 8.31
C LEU A 136 5.49 -12.54 8.05
N GLU A 137 5.17 -13.30 6.99
CA GLU A 137 5.95 -14.49 6.62
C GLU A 137 7.37 -14.17 6.13
N ALA A 138 7.56 -13.01 5.49
CA ALA A 138 8.86 -12.49 5.08
C ALA A 138 9.72 -11.97 6.25
N GLY A 139 9.21 -11.96 7.49
CA GLY A 139 9.92 -11.46 8.66
C GLY A 139 10.00 -9.94 8.76
N LEU A 140 9.14 -9.22 8.04
CA LEU A 140 9.05 -7.77 8.11
C LEU A 140 8.28 -7.32 9.37
N GLN A 141 8.60 -6.14 9.87
CA GLN A 141 7.87 -5.53 10.97
C GLN A 141 6.57 -4.94 10.43
N VAL A 142 5.44 -5.42 10.96
CA VAL A 142 4.10 -4.97 10.55
C VAL A 142 3.38 -4.31 11.72
N THR A 143 2.63 -3.24 11.43
CA THR A 143 1.69 -2.62 12.38
C THR A 143 0.34 -2.46 11.69
N ALA A 144 -0.69 -3.10 12.26
CA ALA A 144 -2.09 -2.99 11.85
C ALA A 144 -2.96 -2.98 13.11
N LEU A 145 -3.49 -1.80 13.49
CA LEU A 145 -4.19 -1.62 14.76
C LEU A 145 -5.65 -2.10 14.71
N ALA A 146 -6.19 -2.27 13.50
CA ALA A 146 -7.56 -2.73 13.28
C ALA A 146 -7.56 -4.02 12.43
N ASN A 147 -8.20 -5.06 12.96
CA ASN A 147 -8.36 -6.34 12.29
C ASN A 147 -9.68 -6.38 11.48
N HIS A 148 -9.68 -7.05 10.34
CA HIS A 148 -10.88 -7.37 9.57
C HIS A 148 -11.55 -8.64 10.12
N ASP A 149 -12.08 -8.54 11.34
CA ASP A 149 -12.65 -9.67 12.08
C ASP A 149 -14.18 -9.78 12.01
N PHE A 150 -14.82 -8.75 11.43
CA PHE A 150 -16.27 -8.60 11.29
C PHE A 150 -16.86 -9.41 10.12
N PHE A 151 -16.05 -9.73 9.10
CA PHE A 151 -16.47 -10.55 7.97
C PHE A 151 -15.30 -11.42 7.44
N PRO A 152 -15.52 -12.70 7.12
CA PRO A 152 -14.46 -13.55 6.58
C PRO A 152 -13.94 -13.06 5.22
N ILE A 153 -12.63 -13.08 5.02
CA ILE A 153 -12.00 -12.86 3.72
C ILE A 153 -11.73 -14.25 3.11
N PRO A 154 -12.39 -14.65 2.00
CA PRO A 154 -12.26 -16.03 1.53
C PRO A 154 -10.81 -16.36 1.16
N GLY A 155 -10.27 -17.46 1.69
CA GLY A 155 -8.88 -17.88 1.43
C GLY A 155 -7.81 -17.14 2.26
N ILE A 156 -8.18 -16.22 3.16
CA ILE A 156 -7.26 -15.60 4.11
C ILE A 156 -7.73 -15.90 5.53
N ASP A 157 -6.85 -16.47 6.35
CA ASP A 157 -7.14 -16.71 7.77
C ASP A 157 -7.39 -15.38 8.52
N LYS A 158 -8.34 -15.38 9.44
CA LYS A 158 -8.73 -14.23 10.26
C LYS A 158 -7.56 -13.56 10.98
N LYS A 159 -6.50 -14.30 11.33
CA LYS A 159 -5.30 -13.72 11.98
C LYS A 159 -4.50 -12.79 11.07
N TRP A 160 -4.70 -12.87 9.75
CA TRP A 160 -4.05 -12.01 8.76
C TRP A 160 -4.94 -10.85 8.30
N GLY A 161 -6.18 -10.78 8.78
CA GLY A 161 -7.12 -9.74 8.42
C GLY A 161 -6.61 -8.35 8.80
N VAL A 162 -6.83 -7.37 7.92
CA VAL A 162 -6.56 -5.96 8.19
C VAL A 162 -7.76 -5.12 7.75
N SER A 163 -8.26 -4.27 8.65
CA SER A 163 -9.31 -3.31 8.35
C SER A 163 -8.70 -2.02 7.81
N ILE A 164 -9.21 -1.56 6.67
CA ILE A 164 -8.74 -0.35 5.99
C ILE A 164 -9.86 0.68 5.92
N MET A 165 -9.59 1.90 6.38
CA MET A 165 -10.47 3.06 6.25
C MET A 165 -9.63 4.33 6.14
N SER A 166 -9.59 4.92 4.94
CA SER A 166 -8.71 6.05 4.62
C SER A 166 -8.92 7.30 5.48
N THR A 167 -10.08 7.44 6.14
CA THR A 167 -10.38 8.53 7.08
C THR A 167 -9.92 8.29 8.51
N ASP A 168 -9.47 7.09 8.87
CA ASP A 168 -8.95 6.76 10.21
C ASP A 168 -7.53 6.18 10.12
N PRO A 169 -6.48 6.88 10.58
CA PRO A 169 -5.10 6.39 10.48
C PRO A 169 -4.86 5.08 11.27
N ARG A 170 -5.73 4.72 12.21
CA ARG A 170 -5.63 3.43 12.93
C ARG A 170 -6.14 2.24 12.10
N GLN A 171 -6.91 2.51 11.04
CA GLN A 171 -7.37 1.51 10.08
C GLN A 171 -6.51 1.56 8.82
N ASN A 172 -5.21 1.36 9.02
CA ASN A 172 -4.18 1.39 7.99
C ASN A 172 -3.25 0.18 8.18
N LEU A 173 -2.44 -0.14 7.18
CA LEU A 173 -1.39 -1.16 7.25
C LEU A 173 -0.04 -0.48 7.07
N TYR A 174 0.83 -0.65 8.06
CA TYR A 174 2.21 -0.17 8.03
C TYR A 174 3.17 -1.35 7.96
N ILE A 175 4.14 -1.29 7.07
CA ILE A 175 5.18 -2.30 6.93
C ILE A 175 6.52 -1.61 6.90
N LYS A 176 7.38 -1.95 7.86
CA LYS A 176 8.74 -1.45 7.94
C LYS A 176 9.71 -2.53 7.51
N ASN A 177 10.62 -2.19 6.60
CA ASN A 177 11.76 -3.05 6.35
C ASN A 177 12.75 -2.96 7.51
N ASN A 178 12.71 -3.94 8.40
CA ASN A 178 13.64 -4.11 9.53
C ASN A 178 14.82 -5.05 9.20
N LEU A 179 14.98 -5.45 7.93
CA LEU A 179 16.09 -6.25 7.46
C LEU A 179 17.27 -5.34 7.07
N GLU A 180 18.45 -5.94 6.88
CA GLU A 180 19.68 -5.22 6.51
C GLU A 180 19.77 -4.92 5.01
N GLU A 181 18.92 -5.54 4.20
CA GLU A 181 18.90 -5.43 2.74
C GLU A 181 17.55 -4.90 2.22
N PRO A 182 17.52 -4.28 1.01
CA PRO A 182 16.27 -3.86 0.40
C PRO A 182 15.33 -5.05 0.15
N VAL A 183 14.03 -4.82 0.30
CA VAL A 183 13.01 -5.82 -0.04
C VAL A 183 12.10 -5.29 -1.14
N ILE A 184 11.66 -6.17 -2.03
CA ILE A 184 10.82 -5.85 -3.17
C ILE A 184 9.50 -6.58 -3.05
N PHE A 185 8.41 -5.82 -3.05
CA PHE A 185 7.06 -6.34 -3.18
C PHE A 185 6.74 -6.38 -4.67
N TRP A 186 6.61 -7.56 -5.23
CA TRP A 186 6.33 -7.79 -6.64
C TRP A 186 4.94 -8.39 -6.80
N PHE A 187 4.04 -7.65 -7.40
CA PHE A 187 2.70 -8.11 -7.72
C PHE A 187 2.59 -8.47 -9.19
N THR A 188 1.95 -9.60 -9.46
CA THR A 188 1.47 -9.97 -10.79
C THR A 188 -0.04 -10.13 -10.70
N ALA A 189 -0.80 -9.47 -11.57
CA ALA A 189 -2.25 -9.41 -11.49
C ALA A 189 -2.95 -9.54 -12.83
N ASP A 190 -4.10 -10.20 -12.81
CA ASP A 190 -5.10 -10.25 -13.87
C ASP A 190 -6.52 -10.28 -13.26
N THR A 191 -7.55 -10.36 -14.09
CA THR A 191 -8.97 -10.45 -13.71
C THR A 191 -9.31 -11.60 -12.76
N SER A 192 -8.49 -12.64 -12.72
CA SER A 192 -8.73 -13.87 -11.97
C SER A 192 -7.89 -13.98 -10.71
N ARG A 193 -6.72 -13.33 -10.65
CA ARG A 193 -5.74 -13.55 -9.58
C ARG A 193 -4.84 -12.34 -9.34
N VAL A 194 -4.49 -12.15 -8.08
CA VAL A 194 -3.31 -11.39 -7.66
C VAL A 194 -2.32 -12.34 -7.02
N GLU A 195 -1.07 -12.31 -7.47
CA GLU A 195 0.07 -12.91 -6.79
C GLU A 195 0.94 -11.80 -6.21
N LEU A 196 1.39 -11.97 -4.97
CA LEU A 196 2.39 -11.14 -4.32
C LEU A 196 3.59 -12.02 -3.96
N LYS A 197 4.77 -11.64 -4.46
CA LYS A 197 6.07 -12.14 -4.03
C LYS A 197 6.82 -11.07 -3.26
N ILE A 198 7.48 -11.45 -2.18
CA ILE A 198 8.46 -10.62 -1.49
C ILE A 198 9.84 -11.19 -1.76
N LEU A 199 10.69 -10.35 -2.33
CA LEU A 199 12.05 -10.69 -2.73
C LEU A 199 13.04 -9.89 -1.89
N LYS A 200 14.19 -10.47 -1.59
CA LYS A 200 15.36 -9.77 -1.02
C LYS A 200 16.60 -10.06 -1.85
#